data_AF-A0A518HFI7-F1
#
_entry.id   AF-A0A518HFI7-F1
#
_cell.length_a   1.000
_cell.length_b   1.000
_cell.length_c   1.000
_cell.angle_alpha   90.00
_cell.angle_beta   90.00
_cell.angle_gamma   90.00
#
_symmetry.space_group_name_H-M   'P 1'
#
loop_
_entity.id
_entity.type
_entity.pdbx_description
1 polymer ?
#
loop_
_entity_poly.entity_id
_entity_poly.type
_entity_poly.pdbx_seq_one_letter_code
_entity_poly.pdbx_strand_id
1 'polypeptide(L)'
;MGSQASPEAIGPTASKALVLIPGTINYFYNTTGRRVSEALTGLGLRVAIRTLAEAEADARRGEEPADLCMVMNVGEVLLGGGDRDAGIRRLRALGPFRLLANVGLDSVRTHWFGDLSSWCERAGVGTILDLGLVDQSDWVPPGIGVSYRFVPDGLTASEFRALEAAAGRGDDRPIPWSFVGHVTADRAGFVDHLVNAVDPSGFVYMPPLEPYTEAGSPHLNHDQFLAVLGKSRYHIWCSHHPYFYMEPERFRLSVLSGCVPIKALIDGQEPPDDAPLRPMMVPQEELSEALRPGRDAWYRRLATDAYRRRSLSAAFAGALADLGIRCPSARTPADRPWPLSA
;
A
#
# COMPACT_ATOMS: atom_id res chain seq x y z
N MET A 1 -5.91 -43.34 -14.96
CA MET A 1 -4.51 -42.98 -15.25
C MET A 1 -4.09 -41.96 -14.22
N GLY A 2 -3.29 -42.37 -13.24
CA GLY A 2 -2.86 -41.48 -12.16
C GLY A 2 -1.77 -40.54 -12.67
N SER A 3 -2.05 -39.24 -12.67
CA SER A 3 -1.03 -38.21 -12.84
C SER A 3 -0.15 -38.25 -11.59
N GLN A 4 1.03 -38.87 -11.72
CA GLN A 4 2.11 -38.68 -10.76
C GLN A 4 2.58 -37.24 -10.92
N ALA A 5 2.26 -36.40 -9.93
CA ALA A 5 2.83 -35.07 -9.83
C ALA A 5 4.36 -35.21 -9.86
N SER A 6 4.99 -34.66 -10.90
CA SER A 6 6.44 -34.60 -11.01
C SER A 6 7.03 -34.02 -9.73
N PRO A 7 8.13 -34.58 -9.20
CA PRO A 7 8.79 -34.03 -8.02
C PRO A 7 9.17 -32.58 -8.34
N GLU A 8 8.56 -31.65 -7.60
CA GLU A 8 8.85 -30.22 -7.72
C GLU A 8 10.35 -30.02 -7.70
N ALA A 9 10.89 -29.42 -8.77
CA ALA A 9 12.27 -29.01 -8.81
C ALA A 9 12.53 -28.10 -7.60
N ILE A 10 13.39 -28.55 -6.70
CA ILE A 10 13.76 -27.83 -5.48
C ILE A 10 14.60 -26.62 -5.90
N GLY A 11 13.95 -25.49 -6.15
CA GLY A 11 14.63 -24.22 -6.37
C GLY A 11 15.41 -23.79 -5.12
N PRO A 12 16.50 -23.03 -5.26
CA PRO A 12 17.27 -22.53 -4.12
C PRO A 12 16.39 -21.66 -3.21
N THR A 13 16.62 -21.70 -1.90
CA THR A 13 15.91 -20.88 -0.91
C THR A 13 16.56 -19.50 -0.84
N ALA A 14 15.79 -18.42 -0.95
CA ALA A 14 16.31 -17.07 -0.72
C ALA A 14 16.58 -16.87 0.77
N SER A 15 17.69 -16.22 1.11
CA SER A 15 18.12 -16.03 2.52
C SER A 15 18.26 -14.56 2.91
N LYS A 16 18.47 -13.67 1.93
CA LYS A 16 18.65 -12.23 2.15
C LYS A 16 17.79 -11.39 1.22
N ALA A 17 17.24 -10.32 1.76
CA ALA A 17 16.54 -9.30 0.99
C ALA A 17 17.09 -7.90 1.30
N LEU A 18 17.18 -7.07 0.27
CA LEU A 18 17.41 -5.64 0.37
C LEU A 18 16.10 -4.92 0.07
N VAL A 19 15.70 -3.99 0.93
CA VAL A 19 14.56 -3.09 0.69
C VAL A 19 15.13 -1.70 0.48
N LEU A 20 15.03 -1.21 -0.76
CA LEU A 20 15.44 0.14 -1.13
C LEU A 20 14.29 1.13 -0.90
N ILE A 21 14.55 2.13 -0.08
CA ILE A 21 13.63 3.23 0.23
C ILE A 21 14.16 4.56 -0.32
N PRO A 22 13.29 5.53 -0.60
CA PRO A 22 13.71 6.79 -1.20
C PRO A 22 14.39 7.76 -0.21
N GLY A 23 14.35 7.48 1.10
CA GLY A 23 14.99 8.33 2.10
C GLY A 23 14.24 9.66 2.27
N THR A 24 14.92 10.79 2.18
CA THR A 24 14.32 12.11 2.47
C THR A 24 13.31 12.60 1.41
N ILE A 25 13.17 11.90 0.29
CA ILE A 25 12.30 12.31 -0.82
C ILE A 25 10.83 12.11 -0.49
N ASN A 26 10.46 10.94 0.05
CA ASN A 26 9.06 10.58 0.28
C ASN A 26 8.90 9.61 1.46
N TYR A 27 8.43 10.13 2.60
CA TYR A 27 8.31 9.36 3.84
C TYR A 27 7.25 8.23 3.77
N PHE A 28 6.28 8.35 2.86
CA PHE A 28 5.24 7.34 2.64
C PHE A 28 5.85 6.02 2.16
N TYR A 29 6.75 6.10 1.18
CA TYR A 29 7.47 4.93 0.66
C TYR A 29 8.53 4.41 1.64
N ASN A 30 9.08 5.25 2.52
CA ASN A 30 9.90 4.77 3.64
C ASN A 30 9.06 3.90 4.60
N THR A 31 7.85 4.34 4.93
CA THR A 31 6.93 3.61 5.82
C THR A 31 6.52 2.28 5.19
N THR A 32 6.15 2.30 3.91
CA THR A 32 5.86 1.08 3.14
C THR A 32 7.07 0.14 3.14
N GLY A 33 8.29 0.63 2.93
CA GLY A 33 9.50 -0.18 2.99
C GLY A 33 9.73 -0.86 4.34
N ARG A 34 9.40 -0.18 5.45
CA ARG A 34 9.43 -0.80 6.79
C ARG A 34 8.39 -1.92 6.91
N ARG A 35 7.18 -1.74 6.38
CA ARG A 35 6.13 -2.78 6.37
C ARG A 35 6.56 -4.01 5.57
N VAL A 36 7.08 -3.79 4.35
CA VAL A 36 7.60 -4.86 3.48
C VAL A 36 8.76 -5.59 4.16
N SER A 37 9.68 -4.85 4.79
CA SER A 37 10.80 -5.45 5.52
C SER A 37 10.35 -6.33 6.69
N GLU A 38 9.37 -5.88 7.48
CA GLU A 38 8.78 -6.70 8.54
C GLU A 38 8.11 -7.96 7.97
N ALA A 39 7.36 -7.81 6.86
CA ALA A 39 6.69 -8.92 6.21
C ALA A 39 7.69 -9.99 5.73
N LEU A 40 8.76 -9.57 5.06
CA LEU A 40 9.84 -10.45 4.58
C LEU A 40 10.63 -11.09 5.73
N THR A 41 10.86 -10.36 6.82
CA THR A 41 11.48 -10.90 8.04
C THR A 41 10.61 -12.02 8.64
N GLY A 42 9.29 -11.84 8.63
CA GLY A 42 8.33 -12.88 9.03
C GLY A 42 8.39 -14.16 8.18
N LEU A 43 8.93 -14.07 6.96
CA LEU A 43 9.21 -15.20 6.07
C LEU A 43 10.60 -15.83 6.30
N GLY A 44 11.34 -15.36 7.31
CA GLY A 44 12.64 -15.91 7.70
C GLY A 44 13.81 -15.34 6.91
N LEU A 45 13.58 -14.29 6.11
CA LEU A 45 14.65 -13.61 5.37
C LEU A 45 15.42 -12.67 6.30
N ARG A 46 16.73 -12.55 6.09
CA ARG A 46 17.52 -11.45 6.65
C ARG A 46 17.31 -10.22 5.79
N VAL A 47 16.68 -9.18 6.33
CA VAL A 47 16.30 -7.99 5.57
C VAL A 47 17.13 -6.77 5.99
N ALA A 48 17.68 -6.06 5.01
CA ALA A 48 18.28 -4.75 5.21
C ALA A 48 17.40 -3.68 4.54
N ILE A 49 17.09 -2.60 5.25
CA ILE A 49 16.46 -1.41 4.67
C ILE A 49 17.56 -0.38 4.43
N ARG A 50 17.65 0.15 3.21
CA ARG A 50 18.67 1.12 2.80
C ARG A 50 18.10 2.13 1.83
N THR A 51 18.69 3.32 1.80
CA THR A 51 18.66 4.18 0.61
C THR A 51 19.62 3.63 -0.46
N LEU A 52 19.48 4.11 -1.70
CA LEU A 52 20.39 3.71 -2.78
C LEU A 52 21.86 4.05 -2.46
N ALA A 53 22.12 5.19 -1.81
CA ALA A 53 23.48 5.59 -1.44
C ALA A 53 24.11 4.71 -0.36
N GLU A 54 23.32 4.31 0.65
CA GLU A 54 23.80 3.41 1.69
C GLU A 54 24.07 2.01 1.13
N ALA A 55 23.17 1.48 0.29
CA ALA A 55 23.36 0.16 -0.33
C ALA A 55 24.66 0.09 -1.17
N GLU A 56 25.01 1.16 -1.89
CA GLU A 56 26.30 1.23 -2.59
C GLU A 56 27.50 1.31 -1.64
N ALA A 57 27.35 2.03 -0.53
CA ALA A 57 28.39 2.10 0.48
C ALA A 57 28.63 0.71 1.11
N ASP A 58 27.57 -0.04 1.38
CA ASP A 58 27.61 -1.43 1.86
C ASP A 58 28.32 -2.34 0.83
N ALA A 59 27.96 -2.24 -0.45
CA ALA A 59 28.59 -2.99 -1.54
C ALA A 59 30.10 -2.69 -1.65
N ARG A 60 30.50 -1.41 -1.54
CA ARG A 60 31.92 -1.02 -1.54
C ARG A 60 32.71 -1.55 -0.34
N ARG A 61 32.03 -1.79 0.80
CA ARG A 61 32.63 -2.43 1.98
C ARG A 61 32.71 -3.95 1.87
N GLY A 62 32.22 -4.53 0.78
CA GLY A 62 32.22 -5.98 0.56
C GLY A 62 31.15 -6.71 1.39
N GLU A 63 30.06 -6.03 1.75
CA GLU A 63 28.92 -6.71 2.37
C GLU A 63 28.34 -7.75 1.40
N GLU A 64 28.03 -8.94 1.91
CA GLU A 64 27.53 -10.05 1.10
C GLU A 64 26.19 -9.66 0.44
N PRO A 65 26.07 -9.82 -0.90
CA PRO A 65 24.93 -9.32 -1.68
C PRO A 65 23.61 -9.98 -1.26
N ALA A 66 22.50 -9.27 -1.48
CA ALA A 66 21.17 -9.81 -1.26
C ALA A 66 20.71 -10.67 -2.44
N ASP A 67 19.90 -11.70 -2.18
CA ASP A 67 19.28 -12.50 -3.22
C ASP A 67 18.12 -11.74 -3.89
N LEU A 68 17.38 -10.99 -3.08
CA LEU A 68 16.18 -10.25 -3.46
C LEU A 68 16.40 -8.75 -3.23
N CYS A 69 15.88 -7.92 -4.13
CA CYS A 69 15.83 -6.47 -3.97
C CYS A 69 14.42 -5.97 -4.24
N MET A 70 13.81 -5.36 -3.22
CA MET A 70 12.50 -4.71 -3.28
C MET A 70 12.70 -3.20 -3.30
N VAL A 71 12.31 -2.54 -4.38
CA VAL A 71 12.46 -1.09 -4.57
C VAL A 71 11.13 -0.42 -4.29
N MET A 72 11.04 0.38 -3.23
CA MET A 72 9.80 1.09 -2.87
C MET A 72 9.61 2.29 -3.79
N ASN A 73 8.78 2.13 -4.82
CA ASN A 73 8.62 3.06 -5.94
C ASN A 73 9.96 3.46 -6.58
N VAL A 74 10.30 2.80 -7.70
CA VAL A 74 11.56 3.01 -8.40
C VAL A 74 11.75 4.47 -8.80
N GLY A 75 10.71 5.19 -9.19
CA GLY A 75 10.80 6.60 -9.56
C GLY A 75 11.36 7.47 -8.43
N GLU A 76 10.91 7.23 -7.20
CA GLU A 76 11.33 7.96 -6.00
C GLU A 76 12.72 7.54 -5.51
N VAL A 77 13.03 6.23 -5.54
CA VAL A 77 14.36 5.72 -5.16
C VAL A 77 15.44 6.23 -6.13
N LEU A 78 15.14 6.25 -7.43
CA LEU A 78 16.05 6.78 -8.45
C LEU A 78 16.32 8.28 -8.24
N LEU A 79 15.28 9.05 -7.88
CA LEU A 79 15.41 10.48 -7.58
C LEU A 79 16.23 10.73 -6.30
N GLY A 80 16.09 9.88 -5.27
CA GLY A 80 16.97 9.92 -4.09
C GLY A 80 18.45 9.66 -4.42
N GLY A 81 18.73 9.08 -5.59
CA GLY A 81 20.08 8.87 -6.14
C GLY A 81 20.69 10.09 -6.85
N GLY A 82 20.02 11.25 -6.88
CA GLY A 82 20.41 12.42 -7.66
C GLY A 82 19.46 12.63 -8.82
N ASP A 83 19.94 12.54 -10.06
CA ASP A 83 19.05 12.43 -11.22
C ASP A 83 18.67 10.96 -11.49
N ARG A 84 17.57 10.75 -12.20
CA ARG A 84 17.04 9.40 -12.46
C ARG A 84 17.99 8.52 -13.27
N ASP A 85 18.78 9.08 -14.17
CA ASP A 85 19.70 8.31 -15.02
C ASP A 85 20.94 7.88 -14.23
N ALA A 86 21.44 8.74 -13.34
CA ALA A 86 22.44 8.37 -12.34
C ALA A 86 21.90 7.28 -11.42
N GLY A 87 20.68 7.44 -10.90
CA GLY A 87 20.00 6.41 -10.11
C GLY A 87 19.93 5.06 -10.82
N ILE A 88 19.62 5.04 -12.12
CA ILE A 88 19.51 3.82 -12.93
C ILE A 88 20.86 3.10 -12.98
N ARG A 89 21.93 3.83 -13.27
CA ARG A 89 23.29 3.25 -13.33
C ARG A 89 23.69 2.67 -11.98
N ARG A 90 23.40 3.39 -10.90
CA ARG A 90 23.71 3.00 -9.51
C ARG A 90 22.93 1.75 -9.09
N LEU A 91 21.62 1.71 -9.35
CA LEU A 91 20.78 0.55 -9.03
C LEU A 91 21.25 -0.71 -9.78
N ARG A 92 21.57 -0.58 -11.07
CA ARG A 92 22.14 -1.69 -11.87
C ARG A 92 23.48 -2.19 -11.34
N ALA A 93 24.28 -1.31 -10.75
CA ALA A 93 25.60 -1.65 -10.23
C ALA A 93 25.56 -2.37 -8.87
N LEU A 94 24.43 -2.36 -8.14
CA LEU A 94 24.32 -3.02 -6.83
C LEU A 94 24.47 -4.55 -6.90
N GLY A 95 24.25 -5.13 -8.07
CA GLY A 95 24.59 -6.53 -8.32
C GLY A 95 23.48 -7.29 -9.04
N PRO A 96 23.78 -8.52 -9.45
CA PRO A 96 22.74 -9.42 -9.92
C PRO A 96 21.86 -9.82 -8.73
N PHE A 97 20.57 -9.49 -8.82
CA PHE A 97 19.57 -10.03 -7.92
C PHE A 97 18.87 -11.19 -8.60
N ARG A 98 18.47 -12.21 -7.82
CA ARG A 98 17.54 -13.24 -8.32
C ARG A 98 16.18 -12.63 -8.62
N LEU A 99 15.75 -11.68 -7.80
CA LEU A 99 14.58 -10.86 -8.04
C LEU A 99 14.93 -9.40 -7.76
N LEU A 100 14.72 -8.56 -8.75
CA LEU A 100 14.67 -7.11 -8.58
C LEU A 100 13.25 -6.66 -8.92
N ALA A 101 12.50 -6.26 -7.91
CA ALA A 101 11.09 -5.89 -8.05
C ALA A 101 10.83 -4.48 -7.53
N ASN A 102 9.99 -3.75 -8.23
CA ASN A 102 9.37 -2.53 -7.74
C ASN A 102 8.16 -2.90 -6.90
N VAL A 103 8.02 -2.32 -5.71
CA VAL A 103 6.79 -2.40 -4.92
C VAL A 103 6.12 -1.02 -4.97
N GLY A 104 4.89 -0.99 -5.43
CA GLY A 104 4.09 0.24 -5.58
C GLY A 104 2.71 0.10 -4.96
N LEU A 105 2.03 1.24 -4.79
CA LEU A 105 0.64 1.34 -4.36
C LEU A 105 -0.06 2.38 -5.25
N ASP A 106 0.23 2.33 -6.54
CA ASP A 106 -0.24 3.31 -7.53
C ASP A 106 -1.34 2.66 -8.37
N SER A 107 -2.28 3.48 -8.85
CA SER A 107 -3.24 2.95 -9.82
C SER A 107 -2.57 2.74 -11.18
N VAL A 108 -2.76 1.54 -11.75
CA VAL A 108 -2.19 1.14 -13.04
C VAL A 108 -2.74 1.96 -14.22
N ARG A 109 -3.84 2.68 -14.00
CA ARG A 109 -4.52 3.53 -14.99
C ARG A 109 -3.99 4.96 -15.03
N THR A 110 -3.08 5.33 -14.12
CA THR A 110 -2.42 6.64 -14.09
C THR A 110 -1.34 6.75 -15.17
N HIS A 111 -1.03 7.99 -15.59
CA HIS A 111 0.19 8.24 -16.35
C HIS A 111 1.46 7.93 -15.53
N TRP A 112 1.39 8.10 -14.21
CA TRP A 112 2.50 7.76 -13.30
C TRP A 112 2.87 6.28 -13.36
N PHE A 113 1.91 5.37 -13.58
CA PHE A 113 2.20 3.96 -13.79
C PHE A 113 2.99 3.72 -15.08
N GLY A 114 2.66 4.45 -16.16
CA GLY A 114 3.43 4.39 -17.41
C GLY A 114 4.87 4.89 -17.24
N ASP A 115 5.05 5.97 -16.48
CA ASP A 115 6.39 6.47 -16.12
C ASP A 115 7.14 5.45 -15.25
N LEU A 116 6.45 4.85 -14.27
CA LEU A 116 6.99 3.83 -13.38
C LEU A 116 7.46 2.59 -14.15
N SER A 117 6.64 2.06 -15.07
CA SER A 117 7.01 0.89 -15.88
C SER A 117 8.22 1.19 -16.77
N SER A 118 8.26 2.38 -17.39
CA SER A 118 9.42 2.85 -18.17
C SER A 118 10.69 2.91 -17.32
N TRP A 119 10.59 3.42 -16.08
CA TRP A 119 11.72 3.44 -15.15
C TRP A 119 12.14 2.04 -14.70
N CYS A 120 11.20 1.13 -14.47
CA CYS A 120 11.51 -0.26 -14.18
C CYS A 120 12.31 -0.90 -15.32
N GLU A 121 11.86 -0.79 -16.57
CA GLU A 121 12.56 -1.33 -17.74
C GLU A 121 13.97 -0.75 -17.88
N ARG A 122 14.09 0.58 -17.81
CA ARG A 122 15.38 1.27 -17.90
C ARG A 122 16.31 0.94 -16.73
N ALA A 123 15.78 0.55 -15.57
CA ALA A 123 16.58 0.12 -14.42
C ALA A 123 16.91 -1.39 -14.43
N GLY A 124 16.24 -2.19 -15.28
CA GLY A 124 16.32 -3.65 -15.23
C GLY A 124 15.51 -4.28 -14.09
N VAL A 125 14.53 -3.55 -13.56
CA VAL A 125 13.55 -4.06 -12.58
C VAL A 125 12.50 -4.85 -13.34
N GLY A 126 12.59 -6.17 -13.32
CA GLY A 126 11.78 -7.06 -14.16
C GLY A 126 10.36 -7.31 -13.65
N THR A 127 10.01 -6.84 -12.46
CA THR A 127 8.71 -7.14 -11.83
C THR A 127 8.18 -5.92 -11.07
N ILE A 128 6.87 -5.68 -11.19
CA ILE A 128 6.08 -4.79 -10.36
C ILE A 128 5.22 -5.66 -9.44
N LEU A 129 5.39 -5.48 -8.14
CA LEU A 129 4.54 -6.00 -7.08
C LEU A 129 3.59 -4.86 -6.66
N ASP A 130 2.32 -4.97 -7.04
CA ASP A 130 1.30 -3.97 -6.72
C ASP A 130 0.64 -4.30 -5.39
N LEU A 131 1.01 -3.56 -4.35
CA LEU A 131 0.45 -3.71 -3.02
C LEU A 131 -0.87 -2.94 -2.94
N GLY A 132 -1.99 -3.67 -2.98
CA GLY A 132 -3.32 -3.06 -3.09
C GLY A 132 -4.43 -3.88 -2.47
N LEU A 133 -5.64 -3.32 -2.44
CA LEU A 133 -6.83 -4.03 -1.96
C LEU A 133 -7.62 -4.72 -3.08
N VAL A 134 -7.54 -4.17 -4.30
CA VAL A 134 -8.20 -4.67 -5.51
C VAL A 134 -7.11 -5.03 -6.52
N ASP A 135 -7.21 -6.22 -7.11
CA ASP A 135 -6.31 -6.63 -8.17
C ASP A 135 -6.55 -5.76 -9.42
N GLN A 136 -5.50 -5.13 -9.93
CA GLN A 136 -5.57 -4.25 -11.09
C GLN A 136 -5.07 -4.92 -12.38
N SER A 137 -4.81 -6.24 -12.37
CA SER A 137 -4.23 -6.99 -13.50
C SER A 137 -4.95 -6.74 -14.83
N ASP A 138 -6.29 -6.72 -14.81
CA ASP A 138 -7.11 -6.52 -16.01
C ASP A 138 -7.04 -5.09 -16.58
N TRP A 139 -6.52 -4.15 -15.80
CA TRP A 139 -6.34 -2.74 -16.20
C TRP A 139 -4.90 -2.39 -16.54
N VAL A 140 -3.96 -3.33 -16.38
CA VAL A 140 -2.56 -3.13 -16.73
C VAL A 140 -2.48 -2.90 -18.25
N PRO A 141 -1.87 -1.78 -18.70
CA PRO A 141 -1.70 -1.54 -20.13
C PRO A 141 -0.96 -2.70 -20.83
N PRO A 142 -1.44 -3.15 -22.00
CA PRO A 142 -0.74 -4.20 -22.74
C PRO A 142 0.63 -3.72 -23.19
N GLY A 143 1.60 -4.63 -23.24
CA GLY A 143 2.93 -4.35 -23.77
C GLY A 143 3.90 -3.68 -22.80
N ILE A 144 3.58 -3.60 -21.50
CA ILE A 144 4.60 -3.26 -20.50
C ILE A 144 5.72 -4.32 -20.53
N GLY A 145 6.98 -3.88 -20.53
CA GLY A 145 8.15 -4.76 -20.58
C GLY A 145 8.53 -5.39 -19.24
N VAL A 146 7.61 -5.37 -18.27
CA VAL A 146 7.82 -5.87 -16.90
C VAL A 146 6.68 -6.77 -16.49
N SER A 147 6.96 -7.78 -15.67
CA SER A 147 5.92 -8.64 -15.10
C SER A 147 5.13 -7.87 -14.04
N TYR A 148 3.81 -8.03 -14.04
CA TYR A 148 2.93 -7.50 -13.00
C TYR A 148 2.42 -8.63 -12.09
N ARG A 149 2.42 -8.38 -10.79
CA ARG A 149 1.85 -9.26 -9.76
C ARG A 149 1.13 -8.42 -8.72
N PHE A 150 -0.13 -8.76 -8.48
CA PHE A 150 -0.88 -8.22 -7.37
C PHE A 150 -0.42 -8.84 -6.05
N VAL A 151 -0.26 -8.02 -5.02
CA VAL A 151 0.04 -8.42 -3.64
C VAL A 151 -1.05 -7.84 -2.75
N PRO A 152 -1.96 -8.67 -2.20
CA PRO A 152 -3.02 -8.17 -1.33
C PRO A 152 -2.44 -7.42 -0.12
N ASP A 153 -2.88 -6.18 0.11
CA ASP A 153 -2.53 -5.43 1.32
C ASP A 153 -3.17 -6.11 2.54
N GLY A 154 -2.31 -6.42 3.50
CA GLY A 154 -2.63 -7.08 4.75
C GLY A 154 -1.83 -6.47 5.89
N LEU A 155 -2.01 -6.97 7.10
CA LEU A 155 -1.28 -6.44 8.25
C LEU A 155 0.07 -7.11 8.41
N THR A 156 1.07 -6.33 8.83
CA THR A 156 2.29 -6.90 9.43
C THR A 156 1.99 -7.47 10.81
N ALA A 157 2.93 -8.21 11.40
CA ALA A 157 2.75 -8.77 12.73
C ALA A 157 2.60 -7.68 13.81
N SER A 158 3.33 -6.57 13.69
CA SER A 158 3.23 -5.42 14.58
C SER A 158 1.90 -4.67 14.44
N GLU A 159 1.42 -4.50 13.21
CA GLU A 159 0.12 -3.90 12.92
C GLU A 159 -1.03 -4.75 13.45
N PHE A 160 -0.95 -6.08 13.31
CA PHE A 160 -1.93 -6.99 13.89
C PHE A 160 -2.01 -6.85 15.41
N ARG A 161 -0.86 -6.78 16.09
CA ARG A 161 -0.82 -6.52 17.54
C ARG A 161 -1.40 -5.16 17.91
N ALA A 162 -1.13 -4.13 17.10
CA ALA A 162 -1.69 -2.79 17.31
C ALA A 162 -3.22 -2.78 17.15
N LEU A 163 -3.75 -3.50 16.16
CA LEU A 163 -5.18 -3.67 15.94
C LEU A 163 -5.86 -4.35 17.15
N GLU A 164 -5.28 -5.46 17.64
CA GLU A 164 -5.82 -6.17 18.82
C GLU A 164 -5.77 -5.29 20.09
N ALA A 165 -4.71 -4.50 20.27
CA ALA A 165 -4.60 -3.57 21.38
C ALA A 165 -5.62 -2.40 21.28
N ALA A 166 -6.03 -2.03 20.07
CA ALA A 166 -7.00 -0.95 19.83
C ALA A 166 -8.45 -1.39 20.10
N ALA A 167 -8.76 -2.69 20.03
CA ALA A 167 -10.12 -3.24 20.18
C ALA A 167 -10.78 -2.92 21.55
N GLY A 168 -10.00 -2.50 22.56
CA GLY A 168 -10.49 -2.10 23.89
C GLY A 168 -10.54 -0.59 24.13
N ARG A 169 -10.18 0.26 23.16
CA ARG A 169 -10.25 1.73 23.33
C ARG A 169 -11.70 2.19 23.27
N GLY A 170 -12.07 3.10 24.18
CA GLY A 170 -13.42 3.66 24.25
C GLY A 170 -13.86 4.31 22.93
N ASP A 171 -15.18 4.38 22.73
CA ASP A 171 -15.80 4.89 21.50
C ASP A 171 -15.88 6.42 21.41
N ASP A 172 -15.11 7.13 22.24
CA ASP A 172 -15.11 8.59 22.28
C ASP A 172 -14.37 9.16 21.06
N ARG A 173 -15.15 9.40 19.99
CA ARG A 173 -14.71 9.92 18.69
C ARG A 173 -15.47 11.21 18.40
N PRO A 174 -14.98 12.37 18.88
CA PRO A 174 -15.71 13.63 18.80
C PRO A 174 -15.80 14.21 17.39
N ILE A 175 -14.94 13.77 16.45
CA ILE A 175 -14.96 14.25 15.07
C ILE A 175 -15.88 13.31 14.26
N PRO A 176 -17.02 13.77 13.72
CA PRO A 176 -17.97 12.91 13.03
C PRO A 176 -17.37 12.31 11.76
N TRP A 177 -16.61 13.10 11.00
CA TRP A 177 -15.86 12.62 9.85
C TRP A 177 -14.60 13.47 9.65
N SER A 178 -13.57 12.88 9.05
CA SER A 178 -12.37 13.58 8.61
C SER A 178 -12.11 13.39 7.13
N PHE A 179 -11.73 14.46 6.44
CA PHE A 179 -11.23 14.46 5.07
C PHE A 179 -9.81 15.05 5.03
N VAL A 180 -8.84 14.30 4.49
CA VAL A 180 -7.44 14.72 4.37
C VAL A 180 -6.92 14.43 2.97
N GLY A 181 -6.63 15.46 2.18
CA GLY A 181 -6.10 15.30 0.83
C GLY A 181 -5.80 16.63 0.17
N HIS A 182 -4.87 16.68 -0.79
CA HIS A 182 -4.51 17.93 -1.44
C HIS A 182 -5.72 18.61 -2.11
N VAL A 183 -5.71 19.94 -2.12
CA VAL A 183 -6.79 20.74 -2.71
C VAL A 183 -6.82 20.60 -4.23
N THR A 184 -8.01 20.32 -4.76
CA THR A 184 -8.39 20.43 -6.18
C THR A 184 -9.80 21.03 -6.24
N ALA A 185 -10.24 21.50 -7.40
CA ALA A 185 -11.61 22.01 -7.56
C ALA A 185 -12.65 20.94 -7.18
N ASP A 186 -12.49 19.71 -7.67
CA ASP A 186 -13.40 18.60 -7.41
C ASP A 186 -13.44 18.24 -5.92
N ARG A 187 -12.29 18.22 -5.24
CA ARG A 187 -12.22 17.93 -3.80
C ARG A 187 -12.79 19.05 -2.95
N ALA A 188 -12.61 20.30 -3.37
CA ALA A 188 -13.24 21.43 -2.69
C ALA A 188 -14.76 21.34 -2.79
N GLY A 189 -15.30 21.00 -3.97
CA GLY A 189 -16.73 20.74 -4.15
C GLY A 189 -17.24 19.55 -3.33
N PHE A 190 -16.46 18.47 -3.27
CA PHE A 190 -16.79 17.31 -2.42
C PHE A 190 -16.80 17.66 -0.93
N VAL A 191 -15.82 18.44 -0.45
CA VAL A 191 -15.80 18.90 0.94
C VAL A 191 -16.97 19.83 1.23
N ASP A 192 -17.33 20.73 0.31
CA ASP A 192 -18.52 21.56 0.45
C ASP A 192 -19.79 20.70 0.62
N HIS A 193 -19.92 19.61 -0.17
CA HIS A 193 -20.98 18.63 0.01
C HIS A 193 -20.95 17.97 1.40
N LEU A 194 -19.78 17.53 1.90
CA LEU A 194 -19.68 16.94 3.24
C LEU A 194 -20.12 17.91 4.35
N VAL A 195 -19.72 19.17 4.26
CA VAL A 195 -20.07 20.22 5.23
C VAL A 195 -21.57 20.52 5.19
N ASN A 196 -22.15 20.66 4.00
CA ASN A 196 -23.54 21.10 3.84
C ASN A 196 -24.57 19.98 3.94
N ALA A 197 -24.22 18.74 3.55
CA ALA A 197 -25.17 17.63 3.43
C ALA A 197 -24.93 16.48 4.41
N VAL A 198 -23.74 16.35 5.01
CA VAL A 198 -23.41 15.25 5.93
C VAL A 198 -23.36 15.73 7.37
N ASP A 199 -22.35 16.52 7.76
CA ASP A 199 -22.25 17.11 9.10
C ASP A 199 -21.26 18.29 9.07
N PRO A 200 -21.65 19.51 9.45
CA PRO A 200 -20.76 20.68 9.39
C PRO A 200 -19.59 20.63 10.40
N SER A 201 -19.62 19.69 11.36
CA SER A 201 -18.63 19.58 12.45
C SER A 201 -17.45 18.67 12.09
N GLY A 202 -17.31 18.27 10.82
CA GLY A 202 -16.20 17.45 10.35
C GLY A 202 -14.85 18.16 10.38
N PHE A 203 -13.79 17.36 10.23
CA PHE A 203 -12.42 17.85 10.12
C PHE A 203 -11.98 17.84 8.64
N VAL A 204 -11.44 18.96 8.17
CA VAL A 204 -10.93 19.09 6.80
C VAL A 204 -9.48 19.56 6.84
N TYR A 205 -8.61 18.87 6.13
CA TYR A 205 -7.25 19.32 5.87
C TYR A 205 -6.90 19.15 4.39
N MET A 206 -6.79 20.27 3.67
CA MET A 206 -6.52 20.28 2.24
C MET A 206 -5.35 21.21 1.86
N PRO A 207 -4.10 20.77 2.07
CA PRO A 207 -2.94 21.55 1.66
C PRO A 207 -2.83 21.63 0.13
N PRO A 208 -2.07 22.59 -0.43
CA PRO A 208 -1.65 22.53 -1.83
C PRO A 208 -0.87 21.24 -2.11
N LEU A 209 -0.84 20.83 -3.38
CA LEU A 209 -0.02 19.69 -3.79
C LEU A 209 1.47 20.09 -3.75
N GLU A 210 2.14 19.71 -2.67
CA GLU A 210 3.58 19.87 -2.48
C GLU A 210 4.26 18.51 -2.26
N PRO A 211 5.58 18.38 -2.42
CA PRO A 211 6.31 17.15 -2.10
C PRO A 211 6.13 16.70 -0.62
N TYR A 212 6.08 15.38 -0.41
CA TYR A 212 5.92 14.75 0.92
C TYR A 212 7.27 14.57 1.63
N THR A 213 7.89 15.67 2.07
CA THR A 213 9.13 15.64 2.86
C THR A 213 8.85 15.43 4.35
N GLU A 214 9.81 14.83 5.09
CA GLU A 214 9.67 14.60 6.55
C GLU A 214 9.62 15.91 7.36
N ALA A 215 10.31 16.95 6.89
CA ALA A 215 10.36 18.26 7.51
C ALA A 215 9.98 19.36 6.52
N GLY A 216 9.28 20.38 7.02
CA GLY A 216 8.90 21.56 6.23
C GLY A 216 7.76 21.32 5.23
N SER A 217 7.26 20.09 5.12
CA SER A 217 6.10 19.79 4.27
C SER A 217 4.83 20.33 4.92
N PRO A 218 3.90 20.93 4.14
CA PRO A 218 2.59 21.34 4.62
C PRO A 218 1.63 20.14 4.74
N HIS A 219 2.12 18.90 4.71
CA HIS A 219 1.30 17.71 4.88
C HIS A 219 1.31 17.27 6.34
N LEU A 220 0.21 16.67 6.80
CA LEU A 220 0.22 15.96 8.06
C LEU A 220 1.26 14.83 7.96
N ASN A 221 2.17 14.77 8.92
CA ASN A 221 3.02 13.59 9.06
C ASN A 221 2.20 12.40 9.57
N HIS A 222 2.84 11.23 9.62
CA HIS A 222 2.18 9.98 10.03
C HIS A 222 1.48 10.09 11.39
N ASP A 223 2.17 10.62 12.41
CA ASP A 223 1.64 10.70 13.78
C ASP A 223 0.49 11.70 13.89
N GLN A 224 0.61 12.86 13.23
CA GLN A 224 -0.46 13.86 13.17
C GLN A 224 -1.70 13.30 12.48
N PHE A 225 -1.51 12.57 11.38
CA PHE A 225 -2.61 11.95 10.66
C PHE A 225 -3.29 10.88 11.52
N LEU A 226 -2.53 9.99 12.17
CA LEU A 226 -3.08 9.01 13.10
C LEU A 226 -3.81 9.65 14.29
N ALA A 227 -3.34 10.81 14.78
CA ALA A 227 -4.00 11.54 15.86
C ALA A 227 -5.38 12.09 15.45
N VAL A 228 -5.52 12.58 14.20
CA VAL A 228 -6.82 12.97 13.63
C VAL A 228 -7.72 11.73 13.49
N LEU A 229 -7.23 10.66 12.89
CA LEU A 229 -7.99 9.43 12.68
C LEU A 229 -8.43 8.79 14.02
N GLY A 230 -7.58 8.86 15.05
CA GLY A 230 -7.90 8.36 16.39
C GLY A 230 -9.08 9.07 17.06
N LYS A 231 -9.39 10.31 16.65
CA LYS A 231 -10.53 11.10 17.14
C LYS A 231 -11.73 11.10 16.19
N SER A 232 -11.57 10.55 15.00
CA SER A 232 -12.59 10.56 13.94
C SER A 232 -13.42 9.29 13.95
N ARG A 233 -14.74 9.42 13.76
CA ARG A 233 -15.65 8.28 13.58
C ARG A 233 -15.51 7.70 12.18
N TYR A 234 -15.55 8.55 11.16
CA TYR A 234 -15.35 8.18 9.75
C TYR A 234 -14.13 8.90 9.16
N HIS A 235 -13.34 8.20 8.36
CA HIS A 235 -12.33 8.80 7.50
C HIS A 235 -12.79 8.65 6.06
N ILE A 236 -13.16 9.78 5.47
CA ILE A 236 -13.75 9.85 4.15
C ILE A 236 -12.69 10.38 3.18
N TRP A 237 -12.59 9.76 2.02
CA TRP A 237 -11.78 10.30 0.93
C TRP A 237 -12.39 9.93 -0.43
N CYS A 238 -12.07 10.71 -1.44
CA CYS A 238 -12.36 10.41 -2.84
C CYS A 238 -11.03 10.30 -3.61
N SER A 239 -11.07 9.55 -4.72
CA SER A 239 -9.93 9.54 -5.65
C SER A 239 -9.72 10.95 -6.22
N HIS A 240 -8.49 11.33 -6.50
CA HIS A 240 -8.21 12.49 -7.37
C HIS A 240 -8.10 12.08 -8.84
N HIS A 241 -8.35 10.81 -9.13
CA HIS A 241 -8.34 10.26 -10.48
C HIS A 241 -9.77 10.07 -11.00
N PRO A 242 -9.96 10.12 -12.32
CA PRO A 242 -11.26 9.85 -12.94
C PRO A 242 -11.65 8.37 -12.92
N TYR A 243 -10.80 7.48 -12.43
CA TYR A 243 -11.06 6.04 -12.33
C TYR A 243 -11.11 5.57 -10.88
N PHE A 244 -11.82 4.46 -10.70
CA PHE A 244 -11.82 3.73 -9.43
C PHE A 244 -10.40 3.26 -9.10
N TYR A 245 -9.97 3.59 -7.88
CA TYR A 245 -8.75 3.11 -7.26
C TYR A 245 -8.98 3.08 -5.76
N MET A 246 -8.59 1.98 -5.14
CA MET A 246 -8.76 1.76 -3.70
C MET A 246 -7.41 1.94 -3.01
N GLU A 247 -7.20 3.10 -2.40
CA GLU A 247 -5.95 3.46 -1.73
C GLU A 247 -5.76 2.59 -0.46
N PRO A 248 -4.91 1.56 -0.48
CA PRO A 248 -4.80 0.57 0.61
C PRO A 248 -4.40 1.23 1.94
N GLU A 249 -3.50 2.21 1.87
CA GLU A 249 -3.00 2.93 3.04
C GLU A 249 -4.08 3.76 3.74
N ARG A 250 -5.05 4.31 3.00
CA ARG A 250 -6.19 5.04 3.58
C ARG A 250 -7.08 4.09 4.38
N PHE A 251 -7.34 2.90 3.84
CA PHE A 251 -8.08 1.86 4.55
C PHE A 251 -7.32 1.37 5.78
N ARG A 252 -6.07 0.94 5.61
CA ARG A 252 -5.23 0.38 6.68
C ARG A 252 -5.10 1.33 7.86
N LEU A 253 -4.73 2.58 7.61
CA LEU A 253 -4.52 3.57 8.68
C LEU A 253 -5.81 3.89 9.42
N SER A 254 -6.95 3.95 8.71
CA SER A 254 -8.26 4.13 9.36
C SER A 254 -8.52 3.00 10.36
N VAL A 255 -8.38 1.75 9.90
CA VAL A 255 -8.65 0.56 10.71
C VAL A 255 -7.71 0.48 11.91
N LEU A 256 -6.41 0.73 11.73
CA LEU A 256 -5.43 0.74 12.82
C LEU A 256 -5.68 1.86 13.84
N SER A 257 -6.26 2.98 13.43
CA SER A 257 -6.73 4.05 14.32
C SER A 257 -8.12 3.81 14.92
N GLY A 258 -8.77 2.69 14.57
CA GLY A 258 -10.16 2.36 14.93
C GLY A 258 -11.23 3.26 14.26
N CYS A 259 -10.83 4.06 13.29
CA CYS A 259 -11.72 4.87 12.47
C CYS A 259 -12.39 4.01 11.39
N VAL A 260 -13.59 4.36 10.95
CA VAL A 260 -14.27 3.68 9.85
C VAL A 260 -13.77 4.26 8.51
N PRO A 261 -13.13 3.46 7.64
CA PRO A 261 -12.75 3.92 6.32
C PRO A 261 -13.98 4.01 5.40
N ILE A 262 -14.13 5.12 4.68
CA ILE A 262 -15.17 5.33 3.67
C ILE A 262 -14.53 5.89 2.39
N LYS A 263 -14.60 5.13 1.31
CA LYS A 263 -14.25 5.62 -0.03
C LYS A 263 -15.51 6.23 -0.64
N ALA A 264 -15.52 7.54 -0.81
CA ALA A 264 -16.55 8.20 -1.60
C ALA A 264 -16.32 7.93 -3.09
N LEU A 265 -17.34 7.42 -3.76
CA LEU A 265 -17.38 7.26 -5.21
C LEU A 265 -17.91 8.55 -5.81
N ILE A 266 -17.07 9.21 -6.59
CA ILE A 266 -17.44 10.41 -7.36
C ILE A 266 -17.74 10.00 -8.80
N ASP A 267 -18.64 10.74 -9.46
CA ASP A 267 -19.26 10.43 -10.75
C ASP A 267 -18.41 9.57 -11.72
N GLY A 268 -18.98 8.43 -12.12
CA GLY A 268 -18.37 7.51 -13.09
C GLY A 268 -17.35 6.52 -12.51
N GLN A 269 -17.09 6.57 -11.20
CA GLN A 269 -16.27 5.56 -10.54
C GLN A 269 -17.10 4.33 -10.17
N GLU A 270 -16.88 3.24 -10.90
CA GLU A 270 -17.51 1.96 -10.61
C GLU A 270 -16.49 0.99 -9.98
N PRO A 271 -16.71 0.53 -8.73
CA PRO A 271 -15.90 -0.51 -8.14
C PRO A 271 -16.20 -1.87 -8.82
N PRO A 272 -15.18 -2.73 -9.03
CA PRO A 272 -15.38 -4.11 -9.45
C PRO A 272 -16.42 -4.85 -8.60
N ASP A 273 -17.12 -5.81 -9.19
CA ASP A 273 -18.16 -6.58 -8.50
C ASP A 273 -17.61 -7.34 -7.28
N ASP A 274 -16.37 -7.81 -7.38
CA ASP A 274 -15.63 -8.52 -6.33
C ASP A 274 -14.78 -7.59 -5.44
N ALA A 275 -14.93 -6.27 -5.59
CA ALA A 275 -14.17 -5.31 -4.81
C ALA A 275 -14.44 -5.53 -3.31
N PRO A 276 -13.38 -5.68 -2.51
CA PRO A 276 -13.56 -5.97 -1.11
C PRO A 276 -14.03 -4.74 -0.35
N LEU A 277 -14.70 -4.96 0.78
CA LEU A 277 -15.25 -3.87 1.58
C LEU A 277 -16.18 -2.96 0.76
N ARG A 278 -16.86 -3.50 -0.27
CA ARG A 278 -17.85 -2.77 -1.09
C ARG A 278 -18.85 -1.95 -0.27
N PRO A 279 -19.35 -2.39 0.90
CA PRO A 279 -20.22 -1.55 1.73
C PRO A 279 -19.61 -0.21 2.19
N MET A 280 -18.28 -0.06 2.15
CA MET A 280 -17.56 1.17 2.50
C MET A 280 -17.22 2.03 1.27
N MET A 281 -17.65 1.61 0.08
CA MET A 281 -17.56 2.36 -1.16
C MET A 281 -18.93 2.99 -1.40
N VAL A 282 -19.07 4.27 -1.04
CA VAL A 282 -20.36 4.93 -0.94
C VAL A 282 -20.45 6.01 -2.02
N PRO A 283 -21.47 5.98 -2.90
CA PRO A 283 -21.75 7.10 -3.80
C PRO A 283 -21.86 8.41 -3.02
N GLN A 284 -21.31 9.50 -3.56
CA GLN A 284 -21.29 10.81 -2.87
C GLN A 284 -22.68 11.21 -2.35
N GLU A 285 -23.71 11.03 -3.16
CA GLU A 285 -25.11 11.35 -2.87
C GLU A 285 -25.73 10.51 -1.74
N GLU A 286 -25.14 9.36 -1.42
CA GLU A 286 -25.62 8.44 -0.38
C GLU A 286 -24.89 8.61 0.96
N LEU A 287 -23.87 9.48 1.04
CA LEU A 287 -23.03 9.60 2.23
C LEU A 287 -23.82 10.00 3.49
N SER A 288 -24.81 10.91 3.37
CA SER A 288 -25.62 11.33 4.51
C SER A 288 -26.43 10.17 5.13
N GLU A 289 -26.91 9.24 4.30
CA GLU A 289 -27.60 8.02 4.72
C GLU A 289 -26.62 6.98 5.28
N ALA A 290 -25.50 6.77 4.59
CA ALA A 290 -24.51 5.76 4.94
C ALA A 290 -23.85 6.03 6.30
N LEU A 291 -23.70 7.29 6.66
CA LEU A 291 -22.97 7.74 7.86
C LEU A 291 -23.87 8.02 9.07
N ARG A 292 -25.15 7.66 8.99
CA ARG A 292 -26.11 7.79 10.10
C ARG A 292 -25.57 7.19 11.41
N PRO A 293 -25.88 7.82 12.57
CA PRO A 293 -25.45 7.31 13.88
C PRO A 293 -25.81 5.83 14.08
N GLY A 294 -24.86 5.04 14.58
CA GLY A 294 -25.06 3.62 14.90
C GLY A 294 -24.61 2.62 13.83
N ARG A 295 -24.31 3.08 12.60
CA ARG A 295 -23.73 2.22 11.55
C ARG A 295 -22.22 2.01 11.68
N ASP A 296 -21.53 2.92 12.35
CA ASP A 296 -20.07 2.92 12.51
C ASP A 296 -19.56 1.64 13.20
N ALA A 297 -20.25 1.14 14.22
CA ALA A 297 -19.88 -0.10 14.89
C ALA A 297 -19.93 -1.32 13.94
N TRP A 298 -20.90 -1.34 13.02
CA TRP A 298 -20.99 -2.41 12.02
C TRP A 298 -19.85 -2.30 11.00
N TYR A 299 -19.61 -1.12 10.44
CA TYR A 299 -18.49 -0.91 9.51
C TYR A 299 -17.14 -1.21 10.16
N ARG A 300 -16.91 -0.76 11.39
CA ARG A 300 -15.65 -1.02 12.10
C ARG A 300 -15.41 -2.51 12.28
N ARG A 301 -16.43 -3.29 12.66
CA ARG A 301 -16.34 -4.76 12.73
C ARG A 301 -16.01 -5.35 11.38
N LEU A 302 -16.73 -4.95 10.33
CA LEU A 302 -16.49 -5.44 8.96
C LEU A 302 -15.04 -5.19 8.51
N ALA A 303 -14.52 -3.97 8.70
CA ALA A 303 -13.15 -3.61 8.32
C ALA A 303 -12.10 -4.35 9.16
N THR A 304 -12.33 -4.46 10.47
CA THR A 304 -11.43 -5.16 11.40
C THR A 304 -11.35 -6.65 11.06
N ASP A 305 -12.49 -7.30 10.85
CA ASP A 305 -12.56 -8.72 10.54
C ASP A 305 -11.95 -9.04 9.18
N ALA A 306 -12.06 -8.13 8.22
CA ALA A 306 -11.36 -8.19 6.95
C ALA A 306 -9.84 -8.21 7.12
N TYR A 307 -9.27 -7.23 7.83
CA TYR A 307 -7.82 -7.13 8.03
C TYR A 307 -7.26 -8.23 8.94
N ARG A 308 -8.03 -8.72 9.92
CA ARG A 308 -7.63 -9.86 10.77
C ARG A 308 -7.34 -11.14 9.99
N ARG A 309 -7.90 -11.28 8.79
CA ARG A 309 -7.74 -12.46 7.94
C ARG A 309 -6.58 -12.35 6.96
N ARG A 310 -5.83 -11.23 6.98
CA ARG A 310 -4.85 -10.87 5.96
C ARG A 310 -3.49 -10.62 6.57
N SER A 311 -2.51 -11.40 6.15
CA SER A 311 -1.12 -11.20 6.53
C SER A 311 -0.33 -10.66 5.36
N LEU A 312 0.38 -9.55 5.55
CA LEU A 312 1.29 -9.04 4.52
C LEU A 312 2.41 -10.05 4.22
N SER A 313 2.89 -10.77 5.24
CA SER A 313 3.86 -11.86 5.04
C SER A 313 3.30 -12.98 4.15
N ALA A 314 2.06 -13.42 4.39
CA ALA A 314 1.44 -14.47 3.57
C ALA A 314 1.23 -14.01 2.12
N ALA A 315 0.79 -12.77 1.91
CA ALA A 315 0.66 -12.16 0.59
C ALA A 315 2.00 -12.15 -0.17
N PHE A 316 3.09 -11.72 0.48
CA PHE A 316 4.43 -11.78 -0.12
C PHE A 316 4.91 -13.22 -0.35
N ALA A 317 4.59 -14.17 0.52
CA ALA A 317 4.95 -15.57 0.31
C ALA A 317 4.29 -16.13 -0.95
N GLY A 318 3.00 -15.85 -1.18
CA GLY A 318 2.28 -16.23 -2.40
C GLY A 318 2.91 -15.61 -3.65
N ALA A 319 3.10 -14.29 -3.66
CA ALA A 319 3.68 -13.59 -4.81
C ALA A 319 5.11 -14.05 -5.12
N LEU A 320 5.94 -14.32 -4.10
CA LEU A 320 7.30 -14.85 -4.29
C LEU A 320 7.27 -16.29 -4.81
N ALA A 321 6.36 -17.13 -4.31
CA ALA A 321 6.21 -18.51 -4.79
C ALA A 321 5.78 -18.56 -6.26
N ASP A 322 4.87 -17.69 -6.68
CA ASP A 322 4.45 -17.55 -8.09
C ASP A 322 5.59 -17.08 -9.02
N LEU A 323 6.61 -16.43 -8.45
CA LEU A 323 7.85 -16.06 -9.12
C LEU A 323 8.96 -17.12 -8.97
N GLY A 324 8.64 -18.30 -8.41
CA GLY A 324 9.58 -19.40 -8.22
C GLY A 324 10.61 -19.17 -7.12
N ILE A 325 10.31 -18.31 -6.15
CA ILE A 325 11.19 -17.96 -5.02
C ILE A 325 10.66 -18.59 -3.74
N ARG A 326 11.47 -19.45 -3.13
CA ARG A 326 11.15 -20.11 -1.86
C ARG A 326 11.73 -19.32 -0.69
N CYS A 327 10.93 -19.09 0.35
CA CYS A 327 11.35 -18.45 1.58
C CYS A 327 11.59 -19.48 2.71
N PRO A 328 12.52 -19.21 3.66
CA PRO A 328 12.91 -20.18 4.69
C PRO A 328 11.80 -20.64 5.63
N SER A 329 10.89 -19.74 6.02
CA SER A 329 9.84 -20.04 7.00
C SER A 329 8.44 -19.84 6.47
N ALA A 330 8.22 -20.10 5.18
CA ALA A 330 6.89 -20.14 4.58
C ALA A 330 6.07 -21.34 5.09
N ARG A 331 5.82 -21.41 6.42
CA ARG A 331 4.57 -22.02 6.90
C ARG A 331 3.51 -21.01 6.55
N THR A 332 2.99 -21.08 5.33
CA THR A 332 1.94 -20.20 4.84
C THR A 332 0.79 -20.27 5.82
N PRO A 333 0.50 -19.23 6.63
CA PRO A 333 -0.81 -19.11 7.21
C PRO A 333 -1.75 -19.05 6.01
N ALA A 334 -2.73 -19.96 5.92
CA ALA A 334 -3.65 -19.93 4.79
C ALA A 334 -4.36 -18.57 4.79
N ASP A 335 -4.02 -17.70 3.83
CA ASP A 335 -4.81 -16.51 3.56
C ASP A 335 -6.22 -17.00 3.22
N ARG A 336 -7.20 -16.52 3.96
CA ARG A 336 -8.60 -16.80 3.65
C ARG A 336 -9.02 -15.79 2.59
N PRO A 337 -9.70 -16.23 1.51
CA PRO A 337 -10.28 -15.30 0.56
C PRO A 337 -11.18 -14.31 1.32
N TRP A 338 -11.35 -13.10 0.76
CA TRP A 338 -12.33 -12.15 1.27
C TRP A 338 -13.66 -12.87 1.47
N PRO A 339 -14.37 -12.64 2.59
CA PRO A 339 -15.78 -13.02 2.62
C PRO A 339 -16.47 -12.24 1.49
N LEU A 340 -16.76 -12.92 0.39
CA LEU A 340 -17.60 -12.38 -0.67
C LEU A 340 -18.96 -12.10 -0.03
N SER A 341 -19.37 -10.83 -0.06
CA SER A 341 -20.69 -10.26 0.31
C SER A 341 -21.48 -10.99 1.42
N ALA A 342 -21.60 -10.34 2.58
CA ALA A 342 -22.69 -10.61 3.53
C ALA A 342 -23.99 -10.00 3.05
#